data_AF-A0A2E3SD07-F1
#
_entry.id   AF-A0A2E3SD07-F1
#
_cell.length_a   1.000
_cell.length_b   1.000
_cell.length_c   1.000
_cell.angle_alpha   90.00
_cell.angle_beta   90.00
_cell.angle_gamma   90.00
#
_symmetry.space_group_name_H-M   'P 1'
#
loop_
_entity.id
_entity.type
_entity.pdbx_description
1 polymer ?
#
loop_
_entity_poly.entity_id
_entity_poly.type
_entity_poly.pdbx_seq_one_letter_code
_entity_poly.pdbx_strand_id
1 'polypeptide(L)'
;MRFIKSFYIHGTFFMYIALLAGAFVLSYWLPFLYPICWLAVFVLLALFLLDIFLLYGKPSAIKAERELPQKLSNSDFNVLKISCSSAYPFKTYVSIIDELPVQFQKRDFEHRILLKKGETHIYEYSVRPVERGEYVFGNLNVYASSPLQIVKRRYTFQKDQMVPVYPSIIQMQKYDFLAIGNRLTELGLKKIRRIGHTQEFEQIKEYIKGDDVRTINWKATAKRNQLMVNQYQDEKSQPIYSLIDTGRVMKMPFNSLKLLDYAINATLAFSNVALKRNDKVGLLTFSKKIEAFVPAQQKLTHLNTILEKLYNVSTEFTDSDFGLLYAHTKRKITHRSLLLLYTNFEHISSLKRQLPYLLALAKKHLLVVIFFENTELEKLMATDAEDLQTIYHKTIAEKFSLEKRLMQKELQQYGIQTILTKPESLTINTINKYLEIKARGLL
;
A
#
# COMPACT_ATOMS: atom_id res chain seq x y z
N MET A 1 15.20 40.15 -11.35
CA MET A 1 15.54 38.70 -11.33
C MET A 1 14.39 37.73 -11.64
N ARG A 2 13.10 38.08 -11.50
CA ARG A 2 11.98 37.16 -11.83
C ARG A 2 11.92 36.78 -13.32
N PHE A 3 12.12 37.75 -14.22
CA PHE A 3 12.16 37.53 -15.67
C PHE A 3 13.22 36.49 -16.08
N ILE A 4 14.46 36.64 -15.60
CA ILE A 4 15.57 35.74 -15.90
C ILE A 4 15.25 34.30 -15.44
N LYS A 5 14.61 34.13 -14.28
CA LYS A 5 14.22 32.81 -13.77
C LYS A 5 13.08 32.14 -14.56
N SER A 6 12.26 32.90 -15.27
CA SER A 6 11.16 32.37 -16.09
C SER A 6 11.51 32.23 -17.58
N PHE A 7 12.66 32.77 -18.01
CA PHE A 7 13.03 32.89 -19.41
C PHE A 7 13.88 31.70 -19.86
N TYR A 8 13.44 31.02 -20.91
CA TYR A 8 14.09 29.86 -21.51
C TYR A 8 14.04 29.98 -23.03
N ILE A 9 14.99 29.33 -23.71
CA ILE A 9 15.09 29.35 -25.18
C ILE A 9 14.90 27.93 -25.70
N HIS A 10 14.19 27.76 -26.81
CA HIS A 10 14.04 26.45 -27.46
C HIS A 10 15.33 25.99 -28.15
N GLY A 11 15.48 24.67 -28.30
CA GLY A 11 16.56 24.09 -29.10
C GLY A 11 16.55 24.52 -30.58
N THR A 12 15.36 24.77 -31.13
CA THR A 12 15.15 25.25 -32.51
C THR A 12 15.83 26.58 -32.80
N PHE A 13 15.85 27.50 -31.83
CA PHE A 13 16.55 28.77 -31.99
C PHE A 13 18.05 28.58 -32.17
N PHE A 14 18.66 27.66 -31.43
CA PHE A 14 20.08 27.31 -31.60
C PHE A 14 20.34 26.66 -32.96
N MET A 15 19.40 25.87 -33.49
CA MET A 15 19.50 25.34 -34.85
C MET A 15 19.43 26.45 -35.91
N TYR A 16 18.55 27.45 -35.73
CA TYR A 16 18.48 28.60 -36.63
C TYR A 16 19.79 29.40 -36.62
N ILE A 17 20.37 29.64 -35.43
CA ILE A 17 21.67 30.30 -35.30
C ILE A 17 22.77 29.47 -35.98
N ALA A 18 22.80 28.15 -35.77
CA ALA A 18 23.81 27.28 -36.37
C ALA A 18 23.70 27.27 -37.91
N LEU A 19 22.49 27.24 -38.46
CA LEU A 19 22.25 27.31 -39.90
C LEU A 19 22.69 28.66 -40.47
N LEU A 20 22.35 29.76 -39.78
CA LEU A 20 22.80 31.10 -40.18
C LEU A 20 24.32 31.22 -40.13
N ALA A 21 24.98 30.68 -39.10
CA ALA A 21 26.44 30.65 -39.02
C ALA A 21 27.06 29.88 -40.19
N GLY A 22 26.50 28.71 -40.53
CA GLY A 22 26.91 27.96 -41.73
C GLY A 22 26.71 28.73 -43.03
N ALA A 23 25.58 29.44 -43.17
CA ALA A 23 25.30 30.28 -44.33
C ALA A 23 26.28 31.46 -44.44
N PHE A 24 26.68 32.07 -43.33
CA PHE A 24 27.73 33.09 -43.30
C PHE A 24 29.09 32.52 -43.75
N VAL A 25 29.45 31.31 -43.34
CA VAL A 25 30.67 30.65 -43.82
C VAL A 25 30.60 30.41 -45.33
N LEU A 26 29.46 29.92 -45.84
CA LEU A 26 29.25 29.71 -47.28
C LEU A 26 29.26 31.01 -48.09
N SER A 27 28.87 32.14 -47.48
CA SER A 27 28.87 33.45 -48.15
C SER A 27 30.27 33.93 -48.56
N TYR A 28 31.34 33.33 -48.02
CA TYR A 28 32.71 33.55 -48.48
C TYR A 28 32.90 33.12 -49.94
N TRP A 29 32.38 31.96 -50.33
CA TRP A 29 32.47 31.46 -51.71
C TRP A 29 31.35 31.99 -52.61
N LEU A 30 30.22 32.40 -52.02
CA LEU A 30 29.04 32.89 -52.73
C LEU A 30 28.66 34.29 -52.21
N PRO A 31 29.27 35.37 -52.72
CA PRO A 31 29.14 36.71 -52.14
C PRO A 31 27.71 37.26 -52.06
N PHE A 32 26.82 36.84 -52.96
CA PHE A 32 25.41 37.27 -52.95
C PHE A 32 24.64 36.77 -51.71
N LEU A 33 25.12 35.74 -51.02
CA LEU A 33 24.51 35.23 -49.79
C LEU A 33 24.73 36.16 -48.59
N TYR A 34 25.79 36.98 -48.59
CA TYR A 34 26.15 37.81 -47.44
C TYR A 34 25.04 38.81 -47.03
N PRO A 35 24.48 39.65 -47.93
CA PRO A 35 23.36 40.54 -47.56
C PRO A 35 22.09 39.77 -47.17
N ILE A 36 21.86 38.59 -47.76
CA ILE A 36 20.72 37.71 -47.43
C ILE A 36 20.85 37.18 -46.00
N CYS A 37 22.07 36.78 -45.58
CA CYS A 37 22.34 36.31 -44.23
C CYS A 37 22.08 37.40 -43.19
N TRP A 38 22.51 38.64 -43.45
CA TRP A 38 22.21 39.78 -42.57
C TRP A 38 20.71 40.08 -42.47
N LEU A 39 19.99 40.05 -43.59
CA LEU A 39 18.53 40.19 -43.58
C LEU A 39 17.88 39.10 -42.71
N ALA A 40 18.32 37.85 -42.86
CA ALA A 40 17.82 36.73 -42.08
C ALA A 40 18.12 36.87 -40.57
N VAL A 41 19.26 37.46 -40.19
CA VAL A 41 19.57 37.80 -38.79
C VAL A 41 18.58 38.82 -38.24
N PHE A 42 18.29 39.90 -38.97
CA PHE A 42 17.32 40.90 -38.51
C PHE A 42 15.91 40.32 -38.41
N VAL A 43 15.51 39.46 -39.35
CA VAL A 43 14.23 38.74 -39.28
C VAL A 43 14.19 37.83 -38.05
N LEU A 44 15.23 37.05 -37.78
CA LEU A 44 15.29 36.16 -36.62
C LEU A 44 15.26 36.97 -35.30
N LEU A 45 15.96 38.10 -35.24
CA LEU A 45 15.94 39.00 -34.07
C LEU A 45 14.55 39.60 -33.85
N ALA A 46 13.87 40.04 -34.92
CA ALA A 46 12.51 40.55 -34.84
C ALA A 46 11.53 39.47 -34.36
N LEU A 47 11.63 38.24 -34.89
CA LEU A 47 10.81 37.11 -34.44
C LEU A 47 11.09 36.73 -32.98
N PHE A 48 12.35 36.77 -32.55
CA PHE A 48 12.74 36.53 -31.17
C PHE A 48 12.12 37.56 -30.20
N LEU A 49 12.23 38.85 -30.52
CA LEU A 49 11.62 39.93 -29.71
C LEU A 49 10.09 39.85 -29.71
N LEU A 50 9.49 39.53 -30.86
CA LEU A 50 8.05 39.31 -30.97
C LEU A 50 7.59 38.15 -30.08
N ASP A 51 8.31 37.02 -30.07
CA ASP A 51 7.96 35.87 -29.23
C ASP A 51 8.05 36.20 -27.74
N ILE A 52 9.07 36.98 -27.33
CA ILE A 52 9.18 37.51 -25.96
C ILE A 52 7.96 38.37 -25.62
N PHE A 53 7.61 39.31 -26.49
CA PHE A 53 6.48 40.20 -26.25
C PHE A 53 5.15 39.42 -26.14
N LEU A 54 4.92 38.44 -27.02
CA LEU A 54 3.73 37.59 -26.98
C LEU A 54 3.61 36.80 -25.68
N LEU A 55 4.71 36.25 -25.17
CA LEU A 55 4.71 35.44 -23.95
C LEU A 55 4.72 36.28 -22.66
N TYR A 56 5.37 37.44 -22.65
CA TYR A 56 5.51 38.26 -21.44
C TYR A 56 4.51 39.42 -21.35
N GLY A 57 3.81 39.76 -22.43
CA GLY A 57 2.80 40.82 -22.46
C GLY A 57 1.60 40.56 -21.54
N LYS A 58 1.33 39.29 -21.17
CA LYS A 58 0.29 38.92 -20.20
C LYS A 58 0.90 38.22 -18.98
N PRO A 59 0.91 38.83 -17.79
CA PRO A 59 1.61 38.29 -16.62
C PRO A 59 1.09 36.92 -16.15
N SER A 60 -0.23 36.70 -16.17
CA SER A 60 -0.89 35.48 -15.67
C SER A 60 -1.67 34.79 -16.77
N ALA A 61 -0.97 34.41 -17.85
CA ALA A 61 -1.59 33.79 -19.00
C ALA A 61 -1.82 32.28 -18.83
N ILE A 62 -1.08 31.61 -17.95
CA ILE A 62 -1.27 30.19 -17.63
C ILE A 62 -1.78 30.08 -16.20
N LYS A 63 -2.75 29.20 -15.97
CA LYS A 63 -3.13 28.69 -14.65
C LYS A 63 -3.01 27.18 -14.66
N ALA A 64 -2.36 26.61 -13.65
CA ALA A 64 -2.32 25.17 -13.47
C ALA A 64 -2.45 24.80 -11.99
N GLU A 65 -3.09 23.67 -11.75
CA GLU A 65 -3.34 23.14 -10.41
C GLU A 65 -3.23 21.61 -10.42
N ARG A 66 -2.38 21.08 -9.55
CA ARG A 66 -2.24 19.69 -9.16
C ARG A 66 -3.25 19.39 -8.06
N GLU A 67 -4.14 18.45 -8.32
CA GLU A 67 -5.09 17.92 -7.36
C GLU A 67 -4.44 16.73 -6.63
N LEU A 68 -4.15 16.92 -5.36
CA LEU A 68 -3.61 15.88 -4.49
C LEU A 68 -4.70 15.30 -3.58
N PRO A 69 -4.79 13.97 -3.42
CA PRO A 69 -5.69 13.37 -2.45
C PRO A 69 -5.21 13.66 -1.02
N GLN A 70 -6.10 13.53 -0.04
CA GLN A 70 -5.74 13.70 1.38
C GLN A 70 -4.73 12.65 1.87
N LYS A 71 -4.78 11.44 1.29
CA LYS A 71 -3.93 10.30 1.65
C LYS A 71 -3.64 9.49 0.38
N LEU A 72 -2.40 9.03 0.24
CA LEU A 72 -2.01 8.04 -0.77
C LEU A 72 -2.03 6.64 -0.16
N SER A 73 -2.31 5.62 -0.97
CA SER A 73 -2.25 4.21 -0.56
C SER A 73 -0.90 3.60 -0.94
N ASN A 74 -0.14 3.12 0.05
CA ASN A 74 1.10 2.38 -0.17
C ASN A 74 0.83 1.14 -1.03
N SER A 75 1.80 0.74 -1.86
CA SER A 75 1.76 -0.41 -2.75
C SER A 75 0.78 -0.34 -3.94
N ASP A 76 -0.13 0.63 -4.01
CA ASP A 76 -1.12 0.77 -5.08
C ASP A 76 -0.82 1.94 -6.00
N PHE A 77 -1.40 1.91 -7.21
CA PHE A 77 -1.40 3.06 -8.10
C PHE A 77 -2.42 4.09 -7.63
N ASN A 78 -1.94 5.29 -7.32
CA ASN A 78 -2.74 6.43 -6.93
C ASN A 78 -2.84 7.38 -8.13
N VAL A 79 -4.06 7.69 -8.56
CA VAL A 79 -4.29 8.61 -9.68
C VAL A 79 -4.26 10.05 -9.18
N LEU A 80 -3.44 10.87 -9.83
CA LEU A 80 -3.30 12.30 -9.60
C LEU A 80 -3.74 13.05 -10.84
N LYS A 81 -4.29 14.24 -10.66
CA LYS A 81 -4.78 15.08 -11.76
C LYS A 81 -4.06 16.41 -11.78
N ILE A 82 -3.73 16.89 -12.96
CA ILE A 82 -3.26 18.25 -13.20
C ILE A 82 -4.24 18.92 -14.15
N SER A 83 -4.85 20.01 -13.70
CA SER A 83 -5.61 20.91 -14.55
C SER A 83 -4.67 22.02 -15.05
N CYS A 84 -4.75 22.35 -16.33
CA CYS A 84 -3.98 23.44 -16.93
C CYS A 84 -4.84 24.20 -17.94
N SER A 85 -4.81 25.53 -17.87
CA SER A 85 -5.56 26.40 -18.78
C SER A 85 -4.70 27.55 -19.31
N SER A 86 -5.00 27.98 -20.54
CA SER A 86 -4.32 29.09 -21.20
C SER A 86 -5.27 30.26 -21.47
N ALA A 87 -4.87 31.45 -21.06
CA ALA A 87 -5.52 32.72 -21.33
C ALA A 87 -4.78 33.55 -22.40
N TYR A 88 -3.77 32.98 -23.07
CA TYR A 88 -3.17 33.60 -24.25
C TYR A 88 -4.19 33.68 -25.39
N PRO A 89 -4.09 34.69 -26.28
CA PRO A 89 -5.00 34.81 -27.42
C PRO A 89 -4.70 33.84 -28.57
N PHE A 90 -3.60 33.09 -28.50
CA PHE A 90 -3.11 32.18 -29.54
C PHE A 90 -3.02 30.73 -29.04
N LYS A 91 -2.86 29.78 -29.97
CA LYS A 91 -2.58 28.37 -29.64
C LYS A 91 -1.25 28.26 -28.91
N THR A 92 -1.27 27.76 -27.69
CA THR A 92 -0.11 27.71 -26.80
C THR A 92 0.40 26.28 -26.68
N TYR A 93 1.68 26.06 -26.99
CA TYR A 93 2.34 24.79 -26.71
C TYR A 93 2.80 24.78 -25.27
N VAL A 94 2.32 23.81 -24.49
CA VAL A 94 2.57 23.73 -23.06
C VAL A 94 3.28 22.42 -22.73
N SER A 95 4.37 22.51 -21.98
CA SER A 95 5.06 21.36 -21.38
C SER A 95 4.95 21.45 -19.86
N ILE A 96 4.40 20.42 -19.24
CA ILE A 96 4.16 20.31 -17.81
C ILE A 96 5.20 19.35 -17.22
N ILE A 97 5.90 19.81 -16.20
CA ILE A 97 6.88 19.05 -15.42
C ILE A 97 6.48 19.15 -13.96
N ASP A 98 6.04 18.04 -13.39
CA ASP A 98 5.69 17.92 -11.99
C ASP A 98 6.88 17.37 -11.20
N GLU A 99 7.37 18.13 -10.21
CA GLU A 99 8.46 17.69 -9.35
C GLU A 99 7.95 16.68 -8.32
N LEU A 100 7.96 15.41 -8.73
CA LEU A 100 7.53 14.30 -7.90
C LEU A 100 8.49 14.07 -6.71
N PRO A 101 7.98 13.63 -5.54
CA PRO A 101 8.79 13.21 -4.40
C PRO A 101 9.89 12.21 -4.78
N VAL A 102 11.07 12.34 -4.16
CA VAL A 102 12.27 11.53 -4.46
C VAL A 102 12.00 10.03 -4.31
N GLN A 103 11.11 9.64 -3.41
CA GLN A 103 10.73 8.26 -3.14
C GLN A 103 10.12 7.57 -4.37
N PHE A 104 9.54 8.31 -5.32
CA PHE A 104 9.01 7.72 -6.56
C PHE A 104 10.09 7.39 -7.59
N GLN A 105 11.31 7.96 -7.46
CA GLN A 105 12.43 7.79 -8.40
C GLN A 105 12.10 8.07 -9.88
N LYS A 106 11.00 8.79 -10.16
CA LYS A 106 10.58 9.16 -11.52
C LYS A 106 11.11 10.55 -11.86
N ARG A 107 12.01 10.65 -12.83
CA ARG A 107 12.71 11.89 -13.22
C ARG A 107 12.41 12.38 -14.63
N ASP A 108 11.72 11.57 -15.41
CA ASP A 108 11.37 11.76 -16.82
C ASP A 108 9.92 12.25 -17.00
N PHE A 109 9.37 12.91 -15.99
CA PHE A 109 7.99 13.41 -16.05
C PHE A 109 7.92 14.69 -16.89
N GLU A 110 7.62 14.54 -18.18
CA GLU A 110 7.27 15.65 -19.08
C GLU A 110 5.98 15.31 -19.84
N HIS A 111 4.98 16.18 -19.73
CA HIS A 111 3.73 16.05 -20.50
C HIS A 111 3.53 17.25 -21.41
N ARG A 112 3.33 17.02 -22.72
CA ARG A 112 3.20 18.08 -23.73
C ARG A 112 1.78 18.14 -24.28
N ILE A 113 1.20 19.33 -24.27
CA ILE A 113 -0.17 19.59 -24.74
C ILE A 113 -0.23 20.88 -25.58
N LEU A 114 -1.28 20.99 -26.39
CA LEU A 114 -1.62 22.18 -27.15
C LEU A 114 -2.93 22.75 -26.61
N LEU A 115 -2.91 24.00 -26.12
CA LEU A 115 -4.10 24.66 -25.55
C LEU A 115 -4.57 25.81 -26.44
N LYS A 116 -5.89 25.89 -26.67
CA LYS A 116 -6.55 27.09 -27.21
C LYS A 116 -6.87 28.09 -26.10
N LYS A 117 -7.25 29.31 -26.49
CA LYS A 117 -7.68 30.37 -25.57
C LYS A 117 -8.88 29.91 -24.74
N GLY A 118 -8.75 29.94 -23.42
CA GLY A 118 -9.80 29.58 -22.46
C GLY A 118 -10.01 28.07 -22.31
N GLU A 119 -9.27 27.24 -23.05
CA GLU A 119 -9.36 25.78 -22.94
C GLU A 119 -8.69 25.33 -21.64
N THR A 120 -9.37 24.43 -20.92
CA THR A 120 -8.83 23.75 -19.74
C THR A 120 -8.63 22.29 -20.10
N HIS A 121 -7.42 21.79 -19.90
CA HIS A 121 -7.07 20.39 -20.10
C HIS A 121 -6.79 19.74 -18.74
N ILE A 122 -7.34 18.56 -18.53
CA ILE A 122 -7.11 17.75 -17.34
C ILE A 122 -6.27 16.55 -17.77
N TYR A 123 -5.08 16.42 -17.19
CA TYR A 123 -4.19 15.29 -17.40
C TYR A 123 -4.16 14.43 -16.14
N GLU A 124 -4.37 13.13 -16.32
CA GLU A 124 -4.29 12.15 -15.24
C GLU A 124 -3.01 11.32 -15.37
N TYR A 125 -2.30 11.14 -14.26
CA TYR A 125 -1.16 10.24 -14.17
C TYR A 125 -1.20 9.45 -12.87
N SER A 126 -0.52 8.31 -12.83
CA SER A 126 -0.48 7.46 -11.64
C SER A 126 0.91 7.42 -11.02
N VAL A 127 0.93 7.35 -9.68
CA VAL A 127 2.14 7.13 -8.89
C VAL A 127 1.92 5.96 -7.94
N ARG A 128 2.97 5.16 -7.72
CA ARG A 128 2.94 4.02 -6.81
C ARG A 128 3.96 4.21 -5.70
N PRO A 129 3.54 4.63 -4.49
CA PRO A 129 4.45 4.72 -3.37
C PRO A 129 4.78 3.30 -2.87
N VAL A 130 6.06 3.09 -2.56
CA VAL A 130 6.59 1.81 -2.05
C VAL A 130 7.03 1.92 -0.59
N GLU A 131 7.00 3.11 -0.01
CA GLU A 131 7.27 3.34 1.40
C GLU A 131 6.14 4.19 2.00
N ARG A 132 5.75 3.89 3.24
CA ARG A 132 4.84 4.74 4.02
C ARG A 132 5.61 5.95 4.57
N GLY A 133 4.86 7.02 4.85
CA GLY A 133 5.39 8.24 5.43
C GLY A 133 4.95 9.48 4.64
N GLU A 134 5.69 10.56 4.80
CA GLU A 134 5.34 11.86 4.21
C GLU A 134 6.03 12.05 2.86
N TYR A 135 5.22 12.38 1.85
CA TYR A 135 5.67 12.64 0.48
C TYR A 135 5.47 14.11 0.17
N VAL A 136 6.58 14.83 -0.04
CA VAL A 136 6.55 16.27 -0.33
C VAL A 136 6.74 16.47 -1.83
N PHE A 137 5.68 16.94 -2.49
CA PHE A 137 5.73 17.30 -3.90
C PHE A 137 6.37 18.67 -4.06
N GLY A 138 7.31 18.77 -5.00
CA GLY A 138 7.95 20.01 -5.38
C GLY A 138 7.04 20.88 -6.26
N ASN A 139 7.68 21.74 -7.04
CA ASN A 139 6.99 22.67 -7.93
C ASN A 139 6.28 21.96 -9.09
N LEU A 140 5.07 22.43 -9.40
CA LEU A 140 4.45 22.20 -10.69
C LEU A 140 4.97 23.25 -11.69
N ASN A 141 5.87 22.84 -12.57
CA ASN A 141 6.47 23.71 -13.57
C ASN A 141 5.72 23.58 -14.91
N VAL A 142 5.35 24.72 -15.50
CA VAL A 142 4.65 24.76 -16.78
C VAL A 142 5.39 25.69 -17.73
N TYR A 143 5.87 25.16 -18.84
CA TYR A 143 6.57 25.88 -19.89
C TYR A 143 5.62 26.17 -21.04
N ALA A 144 5.30 27.44 -21.26
CA ALA A 144 4.47 27.89 -22.36
C ALA A 144 5.31 28.45 -23.51
N SER A 145 4.94 28.11 -24.74
CA SER A 145 5.54 28.62 -25.97
C SER A 145 4.45 29.11 -26.92
N SER A 146 4.74 30.17 -27.67
CA SER A 146 3.89 30.61 -28.76
C SER A 146 4.03 29.67 -29.98
N PRO A 147 3.26 29.89 -31.06
CA PRO A 147 3.47 29.19 -32.32
C PRO A 147 4.85 29.36 -32.95
N LEU A 148 5.60 30.42 -32.60
CA LEU A 148 6.97 30.63 -33.10
C LEU A 148 7.97 29.64 -32.51
N GLN A 149 7.71 29.13 -31.30
CA GLN A 149 8.56 28.17 -30.58
C GLN A 149 10.06 28.58 -30.55
N ILE A 150 10.35 29.86 -30.34
CA ILE A 150 11.72 30.38 -30.19
C ILE A 150 12.05 30.51 -28.70
N VAL A 151 11.12 31.07 -27.93
CA VAL A 151 11.22 31.29 -26.48
C VAL A 151 10.23 30.41 -25.74
N LYS A 152 10.62 29.98 -24.53
CA LYS A 152 9.77 29.34 -23.53
C LYS A 152 9.65 30.26 -22.32
N ARG A 153 8.44 30.41 -21.81
CA ARG A 153 8.19 31.06 -20.51
C ARG A 153 7.78 30.02 -19.49
N ARG A 154 8.53 29.93 -18.38
CA ARG A 154 8.22 29.06 -17.23
C ARG A 154 7.29 29.75 -16.24
N TYR A 155 6.25 29.02 -15.87
CA TYR A 155 5.35 29.29 -14.75
C TYR A 155 5.58 28.21 -13.69
N THR A 156 5.53 28.61 -12.42
CA THR A 156 5.73 27.69 -11.29
C THR A 156 4.53 27.83 -10.36
N PHE A 157 3.91 26.69 -10.05
CA PHE A 157 2.74 26.58 -9.18
C PHE A 157 3.04 25.59 -8.06
N GLN A 158 2.26 25.68 -6.97
CA GLN A 158 2.16 24.71 -5.87
C GLN A 158 3.50 24.08 -5.46
N LYS A 159 4.13 24.67 -4.44
CA LYS A 159 5.41 24.22 -3.91
C LYS A 159 5.23 23.55 -2.55
N ASP A 160 6.05 22.51 -2.29
CA ASP A 160 6.20 21.86 -0.99
C ASP A 160 4.87 21.31 -0.44
N GLN A 161 4.02 20.73 -1.31
CA GLN A 161 2.76 20.12 -0.89
C GLN A 161 3.01 18.72 -0.31
N MET A 162 2.73 18.55 0.99
CA MET A 162 2.89 17.26 1.67
C MET A 162 1.63 16.41 1.56
N VAL A 163 1.79 15.13 1.23
CA VAL A 163 0.74 14.11 1.26
C VAL A 163 1.24 12.89 2.03
N PRO A 164 0.51 12.42 3.06
CA PRO A 164 0.89 11.20 3.76
C PRO A 164 0.50 9.95 2.97
N VAL A 165 1.41 8.97 2.93
CA VAL A 165 1.20 7.63 2.38
C VAL A 165 0.83 6.67 3.51
N TYR A 166 -0.43 6.25 3.51
CA TYR A 166 -1.00 5.30 4.46
C TYR A 166 -0.86 3.85 3.97
N PRO A 167 -1.08 2.86 4.86
CA PRO A 167 -1.37 1.49 4.44
C PRO A 167 -2.44 1.44 3.35
N SER A 168 -2.45 0.37 2.55
CA SER A 168 -3.33 0.26 1.38
C SER A 168 -4.82 0.29 1.74
N ILE A 169 -5.46 1.44 1.52
CA ILE A 169 -6.92 1.61 1.66
C ILE A 169 -7.63 1.00 0.44
N ILE A 170 -7.00 1.08 -0.74
CA ILE A 170 -7.55 0.51 -1.99
C ILE A 170 -7.67 -1.02 -1.88
N GLN A 171 -6.64 -1.72 -1.40
CA GLN A 171 -6.74 -3.17 -1.18
C GLN A 171 -7.77 -3.50 -0.11
N MET A 172 -7.81 -2.75 1.00
CA MET A 172 -8.82 -2.93 2.03
C MET A 172 -10.24 -2.85 1.45
N GLN A 173 -10.55 -1.83 0.64
CA GLN A 173 -11.85 -1.67 -0.03
C GLN A 173 -12.13 -2.79 -1.04
N LYS A 174 -11.12 -3.22 -1.80
CA LYS A 174 -11.24 -4.36 -2.72
C LYS A 174 -11.67 -5.62 -1.98
N TYR A 175 -11.03 -5.95 -0.86
CA TYR A 175 -11.36 -7.16 -0.08
C TYR A 175 -12.67 -7.05 0.68
N ASP A 176 -13.05 -5.85 1.09
CA ASP A 176 -14.33 -5.56 1.71
C ASP A 176 -15.52 -5.93 0.80
N PHE A 177 -15.50 -5.43 -0.44
CA PHE A 177 -16.52 -5.74 -1.44
C PHE A 177 -16.67 -7.25 -1.66
N LEU A 178 -15.55 -7.97 -1.67
CA LEU A 178 -15.50 -9.42 -1.91
C LEU A 178 -15.99 -10.23 -0.70
N ALA A 179 -15.70 -9.79 0.52
CA ALA A 179 -16.08 -10.48 1.75
C ALA A 179 -17.59 -10.36 2.08
N ILE A 180 -18.24 -9.31 1.56
CA ILE A 180 -19.68 -9.04 1.71
C ILE A 180 -20.48 -9.65 0.55
N GLY A 181 -19.93 -9.65 -0.67
CA GLY A 181 -20.59 -10.26 -1.82
C GLY A 181 -20.67 -11.80 -1.70
N ASN A 182 -21.78 -12.39 -2.16
CA ASN A 182 -21.89 -13.85 -2.37
C ASN A 182 -20.92 -14.40 -3.46
N ARG A 183 -19.97 -13.59 -3.93
CA ARG A 183 -18.93 -13.88 -4.93
C ARG A 183 -17.57 -14.22 -4.32
N LEU A 184 -17.55 -14.71 -3.08
CA LEU A 184 -16.34 -15.19 -2.40
C LEU A 184 -15.46 -16.07 -3.31
N THR A 185 -16.08 -16.90 -4.15
CA THR A 185 -15.40 -17.86 -5.03
C THR A 185 -14.49 -17.22 -6.10
N GLU A 186 -14.74 -15.99 -6.56
CA GLU A 186 -14.07 -15.39 -7.73
C GLU A 186 -12.57 -15.05 -7.51
N LEU A 187 -12.12 -14.97 -6.26
CA LEU A 187 -10.70 -14.74 -5.91
C LEU A 187 -10.14 -15.78 -4.93
N GLY A 188 -10.74 -16.97 -4.91
CA GLY A 188 -10.30 -18.07 -4.06
C GLY A 188 -10.70 -17.91 -2.58
N LEU A 189 -11.67 -17.04 -2.25
CA LEU A 189 -12.26 -17.08 -0.91
C LEU A 189 -13.15 -18.30 -0.80
N LYS A 190 -12.82 -19.20 0.12
CA LYS A 190 -13.54 -20.47 0.26
C LYS A 190 -14.90 -20.21 0.90
N LYS A 191 -15.98 -20.66 0.25
CA LYS A 191 -17.30 -20.75 0.89
C LYS A 191 -17.27 -21.92 1.87
N ILE A 192 -17.16 -21.63 3.16
CA ILE A 192 -17.06 -22.66 4.20
C ILE A 192 -18.44 -22.82 4.84
N ARG A 193 -18.96 -24.05 4.81
CA ARG A 193 -20.21 -24.41 5.51
C ARG A 193 -19.93 -24.36 7.01
N ARG A 194 -20.77 -23.63 7.76
CA ARG A 194 -20.69 -23.56 9.23
C ARG A 194 -21.08 -24.93 9.79
N ILE A 195 -20.18 -25.56 10.55
CA ILE A 195 -20.42 -26.84 11.21
C ILE A 195 -20.42 -26.57 12.71
N GLY A 196 -21.61 -26.58 13.33
CA GLY A 196 -21.79 -26.34 14.77
C GLY A 196 -22.33 -24.94 15.11
N HIS A 197 -22.95 -24.85 16.29
CA HIS A 197 -23.39 -23.60 16.91
C HIS A 197 -22.52 -23.36 18.16
N THR A 198 -21.66 -22.34 18.13
CA THR A 198 -21.02 -21.82 19.35
C THR A 198 -22.01 -20.89 20.02
N GLN A 199 -22.74 -21.41 21.00
CA GLN A 199 -23.78 -20.66 21.70
C GLN A 199 -23.27 -20.30 23.11
N GLU A 200 -23.31 -19.00 23.44
CA GLU A 200 -23.07 -18.45 24.76
C GLU A 200 -24.36 -18.50 25.58
N PHE A 201 -24.26 -18.81 26.88
CA PHE A 201 -25.43 -18.80 27.77
C PHE A 201 -25.97 -17.38 27.90
N GLU A 202 -27.23 -17.17 27.52
CA GLU A 202 -27.90 -15.86 27.61
C GLU A 202 -28.68 -15.75 28.92
N GLN A 203 -29.61 -16.67 29.16
CA GLN A 203 -30.47 -16.67 30.33
C GLN A 203 -31.16 -18.01 30.55
N ILE A 204 -31.78 -18.20 31.71
CA ILE A 204 -32.71 -19.32 31.94
C ILE A 204 -34.13 -18.80 31.76
N LYS A 205 -34.90 -19.40 30.85
CA LYS A 205 -36.31 -19.10 30.63
C LYS A 205 -37.20 -20.29 30.97
N GLU A 206 -38.50 -20.03 31.07
CA GLU A 206 -39.50 -21.10 31.16
C GLU A 206 -39.55 -21.89 29.85
N TYR A 207 -39.74 -23.21 29.95
CA TYR A 207 -39.88 -24.11 28.80
C TYR A 207 -41.18 -23.80 28.05
N ILE A 208 -41.06 -23.51 26.75
CA ILE A 208 -42.21 -23.39 25.85
C ILE A 208 -42.20 -24.60 24.90
N LYS A 209 -43.39 -25.09 24.54
CA LYS A 209 -43.52 -26.16 23.54
C LYS A 209 -42.84 -25.72 22.23
N GLY A 210 -41.76 -26.40 21.87
CA GLY A 210 -40.91 -26.08 20.72
C GLY A 210 -39.44 -25.85 21.08
N ASP A 211 -39.13 -25.62 22.36
CA ASP A 211 -37.75 -25.56 22.85
C ASP A 211 -37.09 -26.96 22.88
N ASP A 212 -35.78 -27.03 22.63
CA ASP A 212 -35.04 -28.29 22.64
C ASP A 212 -34.92 -28.84 24.08
N VAL A 213 -35.47 -30.03 24.28
CA VAL A 213 -35.48 -30.78 25.55
C VAL A 213 -34.06 -31.02 26.09
N ARG A 214 -33.04 -31.06 25.22
CA ARG A 214 -31.62 -31.22 25.62
C ARG A 214 -31.06 -30.01 26.39
N THR A 215 -31.71 -28.86 26.26
CA THR A 215 -31.29 -27.61 26.91
C THR A 215 -31.96 -27.37 28.26
N ILE A 216 -32.74 -28.33 28.77
CA ILE A 216 -33.40 -28.25 30.09
C ILE A 216 -32.37 -28.12 31.21
N ASN A 217 -32.56 -27.12 32.06
CA ASN A 217 -31.75 -26.91 33.25
C ASN A 217 -32.41 -27.56 34.47
N TRP A 218 -32.08 -28.83 34.73
CA TRP A 218 -32.64 -29.61 35.84
C TRP A 218 -32.47 -28.93 37.20
N LYS A 219 -31.36 -28.20 37.42
CA LYS A 219 -31.09 -27.49 38.67
C LYS A 219 -32.03 -26.30 38.87
N ALA A 220 -32.34 -25.55 37.80
CA ALA A 220 -33.29 -24.45 37.86
C ALA A 220 -34.74 -24.98 37.96
N THR A 221 -35.06 -26.04 37.23
CA THR A 221 -36.36 -26.73 37.27
C THR A 221 -36.70 -27.20 38.68
N ALA A 222 -35.76 -27.87 39.37
CA ALA A 222 -35.96 -28.36 40.73
C ALA A 222 -36.22 -27.24 41.76
N LYS A 223 -35.71 -26.02 41.52
CA LYS A 223 -35.91 -24.87 42.43
C LYS A 223 -37.21 -24.14 42.18
N ARG A 224 -37.65 -24.03 40.93
CA ARG A 224 -38.87 -23.28 40.54
C ARG A 224 -40.11 -24.15 40.43
N ASN A 225 -39.97 -25.48 40.52
CA ASN A 225 -41.03 -26.47 40.34
C ASN A 225 -41.79 -26.32 39.00
N GLN A 226 -41.08 -25.81 37.98
CA GLN A 226 -41.56 -25.57 36.62
C GLN A 226 -40.40 -25.88 35.65
N LEU A 227 -40.68 -26.37 34.44
CA LEU A 227 -39.64 -26.72 33.48
C LEU A 227 -38.89 -25.45 33.03
N MET A 228 -37.58 -25.43 33.29
CA MET A 228 -36.68 -24.32 32.93
C MET A 228 -35.68 -24.76 31.86
N VAL A 229 -35.37 -23.87 30.91
CA VAL A 229 -34.48 -24.12 29.78
C VAL A 229 -33.36 -23.09 29.76
N ASN A 230 -32.13 -23.54 29.50
CA ASN A 230 -31.03 -22.64 29.19
C ASN A 230 -31.22 -22.10 27.77
N GLN A 231 -31.47 -20.80 27.65
CA GLN A 231 -31.43 -20.09 26.39
C GLN A 231 -29.98 -19.74 26.08
N TYR A 232 -29.51 -20.16 24.92
CA TYR A 232 -28.19 -19.82 24.43
C TYR A 232 -28.32 -18.91 23.20
N GLN A 233 -27.44 -17.91 23.12
CA GLN A 233 -27.33 -16.99 21.99
C GLN A 233 -26.02 -17.28 21.26
N ASP A 234 -26.01 -17.21 19.92
CA ASP A 234 -24.76 -17.29 19.17
C ASP A 234 -23.75 -16.27 19.70
N GLU A 235 -22.53 -16.69 20.02
CA GLU A 235 -21.46 -15.78 20.45
C GLU A 235 -21.13 -14.83 19.28
N LYS A 236 -21.60 -13.59 19.36
CA LYS A 236 -21.57 -12.64 18.24
C LYS A 236 -20.26 -11.85 18.12
N SER A 237 -19.36 -11.89 19.10
CA SER A 237 -18.24 -10.95 19.15
C SER A 237 -16.98 -11.50 19.81
N GLN A 238 -16.21 -12.26 19.04
CA GLN A 238 -14.94 -12.83 19.50
C GLN A 238 -13.80 -11.79 19.34
N PRO A 239 -12.92 -11.64 20.34
CA PRO A 239 -11.75 -10.78 20.24
C PRO A 239 -10.67 -11.41 19.36
N ILE A 240 -10.20 -10.64 18.38
CA ILE A 240 -9.17 -11.02 17.44
C ILE A 240 -8.07 -9.97 17.49
N TYR A 241 -6.82 -10.40 17.67
CA TYR A 241 -5.67 -9.52 17.69
C TYR A 241 -4.73 -9.85 16.53
N SER A 242 -4.36 -8.82 15.77
CA SER A 242 -3.24 -8.89 14.84
C SER A 242 -1.96 -8.54 15.59
N LEU A 243 -1.05 -9.50 15.70
CA LEU A 243 0.26 -9.34 16.33
C LEU A 243 1.28 -9.20 15.20
N ILE A 244 1.89 -8.03 15.04
CA ILE A 244 2.85 -7.75 13.96
C ILE A 244 4.25 -7.67 14.54
N ASP A 245 5.11 -8.55 14.07
CA ASP A 245 6.54 -8.46 14.29
C ASP A 245 7.13 -7.28 13.48
N THR A 246 7.88 -6.41 14.13
CA THR A 246 8.53 -5.23 13.53
C THR A 246 10.06 -5.33 13.56
N GLY A 247 10.61 -6.50 13.91
CA GLY A 247 12.05 -6.73 13.94
C GLY A 247 12.69 -6.89 12.56
N ARG A 248 14.01 -7.16 12.59
CA ARG A 248 14.88 -7.21 11.40
C ARG A 248 14.36 -8.13 10.29
N VAL A 249 13.83 -9.31 10.66
CA VAL A 249 13.36 -10.34 9.70
C VAL A 249 12.19 -9.85 8.83
N MET A 250 11.43 -8.88 9.31
CA MET A 250 10.28 -8.29 8.59
C MET A 250 10.68 -7.16 7.64
N LYS A 251 11.95 -6.75 7.65
CA LYS A 251 12.54 -5.78 6.71
C LYS A 251 12.92 -6.40 5.36
N MET A 252 12.89 -7.73 5.25
CA MET A 252 13.21 -8.44 4.01
C MET A 252 12.41 -7.83 2.84
N PRO A 253 13.09 -7.39 1.77
CA PRO A 253 12.44 -6.79 0.62
C PRO A 253 11.79 -7.87 -0.25
N PHE A 254 10.66 -7.51 -0.83
CA PHE A 254 9.87 -8.36 -1.71
C PHE A 254 9.07 -7.47 -2.66
N ASN A 255 9.27 -7.61 -3.98
CA ASN A 255 8.61 -6.78 -5.00
C ASN A 255 8.63 -5.27 -4.68
N SER A 256 9.79 -4.75 -4.25
CA SER A 256 10.03 -3.35 -3.84
C SER A 256 9.36 -2.90 -2.53
N LEU A 257 8.68 -3.80 -1.80
CA LEU A 257 8.07 -3.54 -0.49
C LEU A 257 8.76 -4.37 0.60
N LYS A 258 8.58 -4.04 1.87
CA LYS A 258 9.05 -4.88 2.99
C LYS A 258 7.96 -5.91 3.34
N LEU A 259 8.33 -7.07 3.90
CA LEU A 259 7.35 -8.03 4.42
C LEU A 259 6.41 -7.39 5.46
N LEU A 260 6.93 -6.45 6.26
CA LEU A 260 6.13 -5.63 7.17
C LEU A 260 4.98 -4.91 6.45
N ASP A 261 5.20 -4.36 5.26
CA ASP A 261 4.20 -3.59 4.53
C ASP A 261 3.03 -4.47 4.08
N TYR A 262 3.33 -5.71 3.67
CA TYR A 262 2.32 -6.73 3.40
C TYR A 262 1.53 -7.10 4.66
N ALA A 263 2.21 -7.32 5.80
CA ALA A 263 1.55 -7.63 7.07
C ALA A 263 0.62 -6.50 7.53
N ILE A 264 1.04 -5.24 7.37
CA ILE A 264 0.26 -4.05 7.68
C ILE A 264 -0.98 -3.94 6.78
N ASN A 265 -0.81 -4.10 5.47
CA ASN A 265 -1.93 -4.06 4.52
C ASN A 265 -2.94 -5.20 4.78
N ALA A 266 -2.43 -6.41 5.03
CA ALA A 266 -3.27 -7.56 5.39
C ALA A 266 -4.02 -7.33 6.71
N THR A 267 -3.35 -6.76 7.72
CA THR A 267 -3.97 -6.42 9.00
C THR A 267 -5.09 -5.41 8.84
N LEU A 268 -4.90 -4.36 8.04
CA LEU A 268 -5.93 -3.35 7.80
C LEU A 268 -7.15 -3.94 7.07
N ALA A 269 -6.91 -4.67 5.98
CA ALA A 269 -7.95 -5.34 5.21
C ALA A 269 -8.72 -6.36 6.07
N PHE A 270 -7.99 -7.20 6.82
CA PHE A 270 -8.56 -8.16 7.76
C PHE A 270 -9.40 -7.46 8.83
N SER A 271 -8.89 -6.39 9.42
CA SER A 271 -9.59 -5.63 10.47
C SER A 271 -10.93 -5.08 9.98
N ASN A 272 -10.97 -4.53 8.75
CA ASN A 272 -12.21 -4.05 8.16
C ASN A 272 -13.23 -5.20 7.98
N VAL A 273 -12.80 -6.34 7.45
CA VAL A 273 -13.67 -7.51 7.25
C VAL A 273 -14.19 -8.07 8.58
N ALA A 274 -13.35 -8.19 9.59
CA ALA A 274 -13.72 -8.70 10.91
C ALA A 274 -14.67 -7.75 11.66
N LEU A 275 -14.42 -6.43 11.64
CA LEU A 275 -15.31 -5.43 12.24
C LEU A 275 -16.70 -5.44 11.62
N LYS A 276 -16.79 -5.53 10.28
CA LYS A 276 -18.09 -5.64 9.58
C LYS A 276 -18.84 -6.93 9.87
N ARG A 277 -18.11 -7.98 10.27
CA ARG A 277 -18.67 -9.25 10.76
C ARG A 277 -18.95 -9.24 12.27
N ASN A 278 -18.96 -8.06 12.90
CA ASN A 278 -19.23 -7.81 14.31
C ASN A 278 -18.22 -8.46 15.28
N ASP A 279 -17.02 -8.79 14.83
CA ASP A 279 -15.95 -9.22 15.73
C ASP A 279 -15.20 -8.03 16.33
N LYS A 280 -14.57 -8.22 17.49
CA LYS A 280 -13.73 -7.20 18.11
C LYS A 280 -12.32 -7.34 17.55
N VAL A 281 -11.75 -6.26 17.03
CA VAL A 281 -10.40 -6.29 16.46
C VAL A 281 -9.46 -5.44 17.28
N GLY A 282 -8.31 -5.99 17.63
CA GLY A 282 -7.19 -5.31 18.29
C GLY A 282 -5.88 -5.48 17.52
N LEU A 283 -4.88 -4.69 17.90
CA LEU A 283 -3.56 -4.65 17.28
C LEU A 283 -2.48 -4.67 18.35
N LEU A 284 -1.40 -5.40 18.11
CA LEU A 284 -0.17 -5.30 18.89
C LEU A 284 1.01 -5.38 17.95
N THR A 285 1.93 -4.42 18.02
CA THR A 285 3.19 -4.48 17.28
C THR A 285 4.37 -4.58 18.25
N PHE A 286 5.36 -5.40 17.91
CA PHE A 286 6.47 -5.69 18.80
C PHE A 286 7.77 -5.97 18.04
N SER A 287 8.87 -5.54 18.65
CA SER A 287 10.24 -5.88 18.29
C SER A 287 11.01 -6.20 19.58
N LYS A 288 12.01 -5.39 19.96
CA LYS A 288 12.64 -5.41 21.29
C LYS A 288 11.77 -4.77 22.39
N LYS A 289 10.76 -4.01 21.97
CA LYS A 289 9.78 -3.32 22.82
C LYS A 289 8.39 -3.47 22.20
N ILE A 290 7.35 -3.20 22.99
CA ILE A 290 5.99 -3.04 22.46
C ILE A 290 5.87 -1.64 21.86
N GLU A 291 5.64 -1.55 20.54
CA GLU A 291 5.58 -0.27 19.83
C GLU A 291 4.16 0.30 19.83
N ALA A 292 3.17 -0.56 19.60
CA ALA A 292 1.77 -0.17 19.67
C ALA A 292 0.94 -1.31 20.29
N PHE A 293 -0.04 -0.92 21.09
CA PHE A 293 -1.11 -1.81 21.56
C PHE A 293 -2.45 -1.09 21.43
N VAL A 294 -3.40 -1.74 20.78
CA VAL A 294 -4.77 -1.29 20.61
C VAL A 294 -5.69 -2.40 21.15
N PRO A 295 -6.47 -2.15 22.21
CA PRO A 295 -7.38 -3.14 22.75
C PRO A 295 -8.50 -3.46 21.76
N ALA A 296 -8.98 -4.70 21.77
CA ALA A 296 -9.99 -5.13 20.81
C ALA A 296 -11.35 -4.42 21.01
N GLN A 297 -11.85 -3.78 19.96
CA GLN A 297 -13.16 -3.12 19.93
C GLN A 297 -13.93 -3.48 18.67
N GLN A 298 -15.26 -3.39 18.72
CA GLN A 298 -16.18 -3.79 17.63
C GLN A 298 -16.59 -2.60 16.73
N LYS A 299 -16.45 -1.36 17.21
CA LYS A 299 -16.96 -0.17 16.49
C LYS A 299 -16.23 0.01 15.17
N LEU A 300 -16.95 0.27 14.07
CA LEU A 300 -16.31 0.48 12.76
C LEU A 300 -15.37 1.69 12.73
N THR A 301 -15.65 2.73 13.54
CA THR A 301 -14.75 3.89 13.72
C THR A 301 -13.39 3.50 14.31
N HIS A 302 -13.29 2.35 14.98
CA HIS A 302 -12.04 1.80 15.50
C HIS A 302 -11.03 1.48 14.39
N LEU A 303 -11.50 1.24 13.16
CA LEU A 303 -10.63 1.00 12.01
C LEU A 303 -9.68 2.19 11.75
N ASN A 304 -10.16 3.43 11.94
CA ASN A 304 -9.31 4.62 11.82
C ASN A 304 -8.21 4.63 12.88
N THR A 305 -8.52 4.23 14.12
CA THR A 305 -7.51 4.11 15.18
C THR A 305 -6.43 3.08 14.81
N ILE A 306 -6.83 1.94 14.26
CA ILE A 306 -5.89 0.91 13.77
C ILE A 306 -5.06 1.47 12.61
N LEU A 307 -5.69 2.12 11.62
CA LEU A 307 -5.03 2.72 10.47
C LEU A 307 -3.94 3.73 10.87
N GLU A 308 -4.25 4.65 11.79
CA GLU A 308 -3.30 5.66 12.28
C GLU A 308 -2.15 5.02 13.08
N LYS A 309 -2.40 3.93 13.81
CA LYS A 309 -1.32 3.17 14.46
C LYS A 309 -0.43 2.49 13.43
N LEU A 310 -1.00 1.79 12.46
CA LEU A 310 -0.26 1.09 11.40
C LEU A 310 0.55 2.04 10.50
N TYR A 311 0.06 3.27 10.28
CA TYR A 311 0.80 4.31 9.55
C TYR A 311 2.18 4.58 10.17
N ASN A 312 2.24 4.65 11.50
CA ASN A 312 3.46 4.96 12.26
C ASN A 312 4.35 3.73 12.51
N VAL A 313 3.95 2.54 12.07
CA VAL A 313 4.75 1.31 12.25
C VAL A 313 5.85 1.21 11.19
N SER A 314 7.07 1.01 11.67
CA SER A 314 8.26 0.83 10.85
C SER A 314 9.09 -0.37 11.35
N THR A 315 10.09 -0.79 10.59
CA THR A 315 10.97 -1.89 11.01
C THR A 315 12.13 -1.36 11.84
N GLU A 316 12.45 -2.06 12.93
CA GLU A 316 13.71 -1.87 13.66
C GLU A 316 14.78 -2.84 13.16
N PHE A 317 16.05 -2.50 13.38
CA PHE A 317 17.19 -3.38 13.04
C PHE A 317 17.46 -4.47 14.09
N THR A 318 16.66 -4.54 15.14
CA THR A 318 16.85 -5.49 16.24
C THR A 318 16.06 -6.77 16.03
N ASP A 319 16.51 -7.84 16.68
CA ASP A 319 15.73 -9.07 16.78
C ASP A 319 14.52 -8.87 17.71
N SER A 320 13.46 -9.65 17.47
CA SER A 320 12.19 -9.53 18.17
C SER A 320 12.16 -10.37 19.44
N ASP A 321 11.64 -9.79 20.52
CA ASP A 321 11.52 -10.43 21.82
C ASP A 321 10.14 -11.06 22.01
N PHE A 322 10.06 -12.37 21.77
CA PHE A 322 8.83 -13.16 21.94
C PHE A 322 8.49 -13.37 23.43
N GLY A 323 9.47 -13.27 24.33
CA GLY A 323 9.23 -13.30 25.77
C GLY A 323 8.46 -12.08 26.22
N LEU A 324 8.85 -10.89 25.73
CA LEU A 324 8.12 -9.65 25.93
C LEU A 324 6.72 -9.71 25.32
N LEU A 325 6.59 -10.21 24.09
CA LEU A 325 5.29 -10.43 23.45
C LEU A 325 4.37 -11.27 24.33
N TYR A 326 4.87 -12.41 24.82
CA TYR A 326 4.11 -13.31 25.68
C TYR A 326 3.70 -12.63 26.99
N ALA A 327 4.65 -11.99 27.69
CA ALA A 327 4.39 -11.31 28.95
C ALA A 327 3.33 -10.20 28.80
N HIS A 328 3.43 -9.40 27.75
CA HIS A 328 2.48 -8.33 27.46
C HIS A 328 1.10 -8.88 27.11
N THR A 329 1.05 -9.89 26.23
CA THR A 329 -0.20 -10.57 25.82
C THR A 329 -0.92 -11.18 27.01
N LYS A 330 -0.20 -11.93 27.86
CA LYS A 330 -0.76 -12.55 29.08
C LYS A 330 -1.39 -11.52 30.03
N ARG A 331 -0.82 -10.31 30.10
CA ARG A 331 -1.28 -9.23 30.99
C ARG A 331 -2.46 -8.45 30.41
N LYS A 332 -2.48 -8.21 29.10
CA LYS A 332 -3.44 -7.29 28.45
C LYS A 332 -4.57 -8.00 27.71
N ILE A 333 -4.37 -9.23 27.26
CA ILE A 333 -5.36 -10.04 26.56
C ILE A 333 -5.78 -11.16 27.52
N THR A 334 -6.77 -10.87 28.37
CA THR A 334 -7.21 -11.76 29.44
C THR A 334 -8.19 -12.85 28.98
N HIS A 335 -8.92 -12.60 27.89
CA HIS A 335 -9.92 -13.50 27.35
C HIS A 335 -9.34 -14.37 26.23
N ARG A 336 -9.88 -15.56 26.03
CA ARG A 336 -9.57 -16.40 24.88
C ARG A 336 -9.83 -15.58 23.61
N SER A 337 -8.87 -15.56 22.70
CA SER A 337 -8.86 -14.69 21.52
C SER A 337 -8.22 -15.42 20.35
N LEU A 338 -8.50 -14.97 19.14
CA LEU A 338 -7.71 -15.34 17.96
C LEU A 338 -6.48 -14.44 17.88
N LEU A 339 -5.29 -15.01 17.84
CA LEU A 339 -4.04 -14.28 17.65
C LEU A 339 -3.53 -14.58 16.25
N LEU A 340 -3.49 -13.57 15.38
CA LEU A 340 -2.88 -13.63 14.06
C LEU A 340 -1.48 -13.03 14.15
N LEU A 341 -0.46 -13.90 14.25
CA LEU A 341 0.93 -13.48 14.40
C LEU A 341 1.62 -13.40 13.04
N TYR A 342 1.88 -12.19 12.56
CA TYR A 342 2.67 -11.92 11.36
C TYR A 342 4.14 -11.81 11.75
N THR A 343 4.94 -12.81 11.37
CA THR A 343 6.38 -12.85 11.65
C THR A 343 7.09 -13.66 10.56
N ASN A 344 8.41 -13.68 10.58
CA ASN A 344 9.20 -14.53 9.70
C ASN A 344 10.35 -15.17 10.47
N PHE A 345 10.74 -16.38 10.08
CA PHE A 345 11.88 -17.09 10.65
C PHE A 345 12.88 -17.40 9.55
N GLU A 346 14.15 -17.03 9.74
CA GLU A 346 15.21 -17.30 8.75
C GLU A 346 15.55 -18.79 8.70
N HIS A 347 15.61 -19.45 9.87
CA HIS A 347 15.96 -20.87 10.02
C HIS A 347 15.08 -21.58 11.05
N ILE A 348 15.07 -22.91 11.00
CA ILE A 348 14.35 -23.75 11.96
C ILE A 348 14.85 -23.54 13.40
N SER A 349 16.15 -23.30 13.58
CA SER A 349 16.75 -23.01 14.88
C SER A 349 16.19 -21.73 15.50
N SER A 350 15.98 -20.69 14.68
CA SER A 350 15.35 -19.43 15.10
C SER A 350 13.90 -19.66 15.54
N LEU A 351 13.13 -20.47 14.81
CA LEU A 351 11.78 -20.87 15.24
C LEU A 351 11.81 -21.62 16.58
N LYS A 352 12.67 -22.65 16.70
CA LYS A 352 12.76 -23.48 17.91
C LYS A 352 13.11 -22.67 19.16
N ARG A 353 13.92 -21.61 19.01
CA ARG A 353 14.20 -20.66 20.10
C ARG A 353 12.95 -19.95 20.60
N GLN A 354 12.02 -19.61 19.71
CA GLN A 354 10.79 -18.89 20.07
C GLN A 354 9.61 -19.80 20.40
N LEU A 355 9.69 -21.09 20.06
CA LEU A 355 8.64 -22.07 20.24
C LEU A 355 8.06 -22.12 21.67
N PRO A 356 8.85 -22.06 22.77
CA PRO A 356 8.29 -22.05 24.12
C PRO A 356 7.27 -20.92 24.36
N TYR A 357 7.52 -19.74 23.81
CA TYR A 357 6.62 -18.58 23.93
C TYR A 357 5.36 -18.74 23.06
N LEU A 358 5.52 -19.28 21.85
CA LEU A 358 4.40 -19.58 20.95
C LEU A 358 3.47 -20.63 21.57
N LEU A 359 4.02 -21.67 22.18
CA LEU A 359 3.27 -22.68 22.93
C LEU A 359 2.53 -22.05 24.12
N ALA A 360 3.20 -21.15 24.86
CA ALA A 360 2.60 -20.48 26.00
C ALA A 360 1.42 -19.56 25.59
N LEU A 361 1.50 -18.92 24.42
CA LEU A 361 0.39 -18.17 23.81
C LEU A 361 -0.75 -19.12 23.38
N ALA A 362 -0.42 -20.19 22.67
CA ALA A 362 -1.37 -21.17 22.14
C ALA A 362 -2.17 -21.91 23.23
N LYS A 363 -1.61 -22.03 24.44
CA LYS A 363 -2.32 -22.59 25.60
C LYS A 363 -3.55 -21.77 26.01
N LYS A 364 -3.54 -20.45 25.82
CA LYS A 364 -4.63 -19.55 26.25
C LYS A 364 -5.48 -19.01 25.09
N HIS A 365 -4.90 -18.92 23.91
CA HIS A 365 -5.50 -18.29 22.76
C HIS A 365 -5.35 -19.19 21.53
N LEU A 366 -6.24 -19.05 20.56
CA LEU A 366 -6.04 -19.73 19.28
C LEU A 366 -4.98 -18.96 18.48
N LEU A 367 -3.78 -19.52 18.39
CA LEU A 367 -2.66 -18.89 17.69
C LEU A 367 -2.59 -19.37 16.24
N VAL A 368 -2.54 -18.41 15.32
CA VAL A 368 -2.22 -18.60 13.91
C VAL A 368 -0.90 -17.88 13.62
N VAL A 369 0.14 -18.64 13.27
CA VAL A 369 1.43 -18.07 12.87
C VAL A 369 1.48 -17.93 11.36
N ILE A 370 1.66 -16.70 10.89
CA ILE A 370 1.64 -16.30 9.49
C ILE A 370 3.07 -15.92 9.11
N PHE A 371 3.65 -16.65 8.16
CA PHE A 371 5.02 -16.45 7.69
C PHE A 371 5.12 -16.67 6.19
N PHE A 372 6.24 -16.21 5.63
CA PHE A 372 6.33 -15.92 4.20
C PHE A 372 7.14 -16.97 3.42
N GLU A 373 6.65 -17.27 2.22
CA GLU A 373 7.43 -17.93 1.17
C GLU A 373 8.24 -16.88 0.39
N ASN A 374 9.44 -17.24 -0.03
CA ASN A 374 10.26 -16.38 -0.88
C ASN A 374 10.09 -16.80 -2.34
N THR A 375 9.41 -15.97 -3.14
CA THR A 375 9.12 -16.27 -4.55
C THR A 375 10.34 -16.14 -5.46
N GLU A 376 11.35 -15.35 -5.08
CA GLU A 376 12.59 -15.25 -5.86
C GLU A 376 13.36 -16.58 -5.84
N LEU A 377 13.29 -17.31 -4.72
CA LEU A 377 13.86 -18.66 -4.63
C LEU A 377 13.14 -19.64 -5.55
N GLU A 378 11.82 -19.51 -5.74
CA GLU A 378 11.08 -20.37 -6.67
C GLU A 378 11.51 -20.16 -8.12
N LYS A 379 11.77 -18.90 -8.53
CA LYS A 379 12.29 -18.59 -9.88
C LYS A 379 13.67 -19.24 -10.10
N LEU A 380 14.54 -19.17 -9.10
CA LEU A 380 15.86 -19.82 -9.15
C LEU A 380 15.73 -21.35 -9.25
N MET A 381 14.75 -21.95 -8.57
CA MET A 381 14.50 -23.40 -8.64
C MET A 381 13.95 -23.85 -10.00
N ALA A 382 13.16 -22.98 -10.66
CA ALA A 382 12.53 -23.27 -11.94
C ALA A 382 13.45 -23.07 -13.16
N THR A 383 14.63 -22.46 -12.96
CA THR A 383 15.61 -22.24 -14.03
C THR A 383 16.41 -23.53 -14.27
N ASP A 384 16.70 -23.84 -15.53
CA ASP A 384 17.58 -24.94 -15.90
C ASP A 384 19.02 -24.64 -15.46
N ALA A 385 19.69 -25.64 -14.89
CA ALA A 385 21.03 -25.47 -14.35
C ALA A 385 22.07 -25.93 -15.38
N GLU A 386 22.75 -24.95 -15.98
CA GLU A 386 23.77 -25.21 -17.02
C GLU A 386 25.21 -25.10 -16.49
N ASP A 387 25.41 -24.55 -15.28
CA ASP A 387 26.71 -24.37 -14.65
C ASP A 387 26.71 -24.72 -13.15
N LEU A 388 27.90 -24.89 -12.58
CA LEU A 388 28.08 -25.25 -11.16
C LEU A 388 27.48 -24.18 -10.23
N GLN A 389 27.58 -22.91 -10.60
CA GLN A 389 27.04 -21.81 -9.80
C GLN A 389 25.50 -21.88 -9.71
N THR A 390 24.82 -22.13 -10.83
CA THR A 390 23.36 -22.30 -10.85
C THR A 390 22.93 -23.52 -10.06
N ILE A 391 23.70 -24.62 -10.11
CA ILE A 391 23.46 -25.80 -9.25
C ILE A 391 23.52 -25.41 -7.77
N TYR A 392 24.57 -24.69 -7.33
CA TYR A 392 24.69 -24.23 -5.94
C TYR A 392 23.52 -23.34 -5.52
N HIS A 393 23.16 -22.34 -6.33
CA HIS A 393 22.04 -21.45 -6.04
C HIS A 393 20.72 -22.24 -5.93
N LYS A 394 20.49 -23.20 -6.82
CA LYS A 394 19.31 -24.07 -6.81
C LYS A 394 19.24 -24.95 -5.56
N THR A 395 20.34 -25.60 -5.18
CA THR A 395 20.39 -26.41 -3.96
C THR A 395 20.12 -25.59 -2.71
N ILE A 396 20.67 -24.36 -2.63
CA ILE A 396 20.42 -23.45 -1.51
C ILE A 396 18.94 -23.02 -1.48
N ALA A 397 18.36 -22.67 -2.63
CA ALA A 397 16.95 -22.29 -2.75
C ALA A 397 16.01 -23.44 -2.31
N GLU A 398 16.29 -24.66 -2.76
CA GLU A 398 15.56 -25.87 -2.35
C GLU A 398 15.66 -26.10 -0.84
N LYS A 399 16.86 -26.01 -0.27
CA LYS A 399 17.06 -26.13 1.18
C LYS A 399 16.22 -25.12 1.96
N PHE A 400 16.21 -23.85 1.55
CA PHE A 400 15.39 -22.83 2.21
C PHE A 400 13.88 -23.13 2.11
N SER A 401 13.41 -23.57 0.95
CA SER A 401 12.00 -23.97 0.75
C SER A 401 11.62 -25.15 1.66
N LEU A 402 12.50 -26.15 1.75
CA LEU A 402 12.32 -27.30 2.66
C LEU A 402 12.30 -26.87 4.13
N GLU A 403 13.21 -25.97 4.55
CA GLU A 403 13.23 -25.44 5.91
C GLU A 403 11.91 -24.73 6.27
N LYS A 404 11.31 -23.95 5.35
CA LYS A 404 10.00 -23.31 5.58
C LYS A 404 8.88 -24.32 5.78
N ARG A 405 8.84 -25.38 4.97
CA ARG A 405 7.84 -26.47 5.11
C ARG A 405 8.05 -27.23 6.43
N LEU A 406 9.31 -27.44 6.83
CA LEU A 406 9.63 -28.09 8.10
C LEU A 406 9.19 -27.23 9.29
N MET A 407 9.43 -25.92 9.25
CA MET A 407 8.90 -24.97 10.25
C MET A 407 7.38 -25.03 10.37
N GLN A 408 6.68 -25.13 9.22
CA GLN A 408 5.22 -25.27 9.20
C GLN A 408 4.76 -26.55 9.92
N LYS A 409 5.41 -27.69 9.61
CA LYS A 409 5.11 -28.98 10.23
C LYS A 409 5.42 -28.99 11.72
N GLU A 410 6.55 -28.41 12.12
CA GLU A 410 6.95 -28.28 13.53
C GLU A 410 5.87 -27.56 14.33
N LEU A 411 5.38 -26.40 13.85
CA LEU A 411 4.30 -25.67 14.52
C LEU A 411 2.99 -26.47 14.58
N GLN A 412 2.62 -27.13 13.48
CA GLN A 412 1.41 -27.94 13.41
C GLN A 412 1.45 -29.17 14.35
N GLN A 413 2.62 -29.75 14.57
CA GLN A 413 2.82 -30.86 15.51
C GLN A 413 2.39 -30.47 16.94
N TYR A 414 2.53 -29.19 17.31
CA TYR A 414 2.08 -28.66 18.59
C TYR A 414 0.66 -28.07 18.56
N GLY A 415 -0.11 -28.31 17.49
CA GLY A 415 -1.47 -27.80 17.32
C GLY A 415 -1.56 -26.31 16.99
N ILE A 416 -0.43 -25.64 16.72
CA ILE A 416 -0.41 -24.24 16.31
C ILE A 416 -0.83 -24.14 14.85
N GLN A 417 -1.85 -23.34 14.56
CA GLN A 417 -2.31 -23.11 13.19
C GLN A 417 -1.27 -22.26 12.45
N THR A 418 -1.10 -22.51 11.15
CA THR A 418 -0.11 -21.79 10.34
C THR A 418 -0.68 -21.34 9.01
N ILE A 419 -0.13 -20.23 8.50
CA ILE A 419 -0.29 -19.79 7.11
C ILE A 419 1.13 -19.56 6.58
N LEU A 420 1.57 -20.46 5.70
CA LEU A 420 2.77 -20.26 4.87
C LEU A 420 2.30 -19.76 3.51
N THR A 421 2.70 -18.55 3.12
CA THR A 421 2.18 -17.94 1.89
C THR A 421 3.12 -16.91 1.27
N LYS A 422 3.02 -16.74 -0.04
CA LYS A 422 3.59 -15.60 -0.77
C LYS A 422 3.02 -14.27 -0.26
N PRO A 423 3.83 -13.21 -0.10
CA PRO A 423 3.38 -11.91 0.41
C PRO A 423 2.15 -11.33 -0.31
N GLU A 424 2.02 -11.50 -1.63
CA GLU A 424 0.88 -10.97 -2.39
C GLU A 424 -0.44 -11.66 -2.05
N SER A 425 -0.38 -12.91 -1.60
CA SER A 425 -1.57 -13.71 -1.24
C SER A 425 -1.90 -13.62 0.26
N LEU A 426 -1.08 -12.91 1.05
CA LEU A 426 -1.17 -12.83 2.50
C LEU A 426 -2.57 -12.42 2.97
N THR A 427 -3.11 -11.33 2.41
CA THR A 427 -4.39 -10.77 2.82
C THR A 427 -5.54 -11.76 2.61
N ILE A 428 -5.59 -12.38 1.42
CA ILE A 428 -6.63 -13.36 1.07
C ILE A 428 -6.52 -14.59 1.99
N ASN A 429 -5.32 -15.13 2.16
CA ASN A 429 -5.11 -16.33 2.96
C ASN A 429 -5.39 -16.09 4.45
N THR A 430 -5.08 -14.90 4.96
CA THR A 430 -5.44 -14.48 6.32
C THR A 430 -6.96 -14.47 6.50
N ILE A 431 -7.69 -13.79 5.61
CA ILE A 431 -9.16 -13.70 5.67
C ILE A 431 -9.78 -15.09 5.56
N ASN A 432 -9.31 -15.92 4.62
CA ASN A 432 -9.75 -17.30 4.46
C ASN A 432 -9.54 -18.14 5.72
N LYS A 433 -8.37 -18.03 6.35
CA LYS A 433 -8.08 -18.78 7.57
C LYS A 433 -8.98 -18.36 8.72
N TYR A 434 -9.24 -17.06 8.86
CA TYR A 434 -10.21 -16.56 9.83
C TYR A 434 -11.62 -17.11 9.57
N LEU A 435 -12.09 -17.09 8.32
CA LEU A 435 -13.40 -17.64 7.96
C LEU A 435 -13.48 -19.15 8.23
N GLU A 436 -12.39 -19.89 7.99
CA GLU A 436 -12.28 -21.32 8.30
C GLU A 436 -12.40 -21.59 9.79
N ILE A 437 -11.65 -20.84 10.59
CA ILE A 437 -11.65 -20.94 12.05
C ILE A 437 -13.06 -20.66 12.60
N LYS A 438 -13.70 -19.59 12.12
CA LYS A 438 -15.05 -19.19 12.54
C LYS A 438 -16.10 -20.23 12.12
N ALA A 439 -15.98 -20.80 10.92
CA ALA A 439 -16.91 -21.81 10.44
C ALA A 439 -16.79 -23.16 11.17
N ARG A 440 -15.60 -23.49 11.68
CA ARG A 440 -15.33 -24.69 12.48
C ARG A 440 -15.63 -24.53 13.98
N GLY A 441 -15.92 -23.32 14.45
CA GLY A 441 -16.16 -23.05 15.88
C GLY A 441 -14.94 -23.32 16.77
N LEU A 442 -13.71 -23.08 16.26
CA LEU A 442 -12.46 -23.35 17.01
C LEU A 442 -12.13 -22.30 18.09
N LEU A 443 -12.79 -21.14 18.02
CA LEU A 443 -12.60 -20.03 18.94
C LEU A 443 -13.58 -20.08 20.08
#